data_AF-A0AAV0ANP0-F1
#
_entry.id   AF-A0AAV0ANP0-F1
#
_cell.length_a   1.000
_cell.length_b   1.000
_cell.length_c   1.000
_cell.angle_alpha   90.00
_cell.angle_beta   90.00
_cell.angle_gamma   90.00
#
_symmetry.space_group_name_H-M   'P 1'
#
loop_
_entity.id
_entity.type
_entity.pdbx_description
1 polymer ?
#
loop_
_entity_poly.entity_id
_entity_poly.type
_entity_poly.pdbx_seq_one_letter_code
_entity_poly.pdbx_strand_id
1 'polypeptide(L)'
;MSLAGLPPHFSNLEFNTLFVGTSNIASALELFTPVNEELNKLSTTGFSAFDFSIQEDVLVLPVALLFMADSPMHAEITSTMSPNISLQPCRIFNLKADKKKEKKTAVYVEKFLGRNLNGFLFQTELRSWTATKDNVYYTWEMIQRGAPKTQIQKSITELGVKDVLNQAVIKILKENQDTKLIFKINKFQEEKIQELFNPFFELKGF
;
A
#
# COMPACT_ATOMS: atom_id res chain seq x y z
N MET A 1 8.20 6.84 17.47
CA MET A 1 7.64 7.55 18.64
C MET A 1 6.38 8.26 18.15
N SER A 2 5.20 7.90 18.68
CA SER A 2 3.90 8.15 18.04
C SER A 2 3.38 9.57 18.29
N LEU A 3 3.29 10.34 17.21
CA LEU A 3 2.63 11.66 17.12
C LEU A 3 1.10 11.60 17.10
N ALA A 4 0.51 10.40 17.11
CA ALA A 4 -0.94 10.21 17.04
C ALA A 4 -1.59 10.62 18.37
N GLY A 5 -1.90 11.91 18.49
CA GLY A 5 -2.54 12.50 19.68
C GLY A 5 -2.13 13.95 19.96
N LEU A 6 -1.02 14.41 19.38
CA LEU A 6 -0.60 15.80 19.50
C LEU A 6 -1.40 16.71 18.55
N PRO A 7 -1.72 17.95 18.96
CA PRO A 7 -2.26 18.96 18.07
C PRO A 7 -1.38 19.15 16.82
N PRO A 8 -1.95 19.47 15.64
CA PRO A 8 -1.20 19.55 14.38
C PRO A 8 0.06 20.43 14.41
N HIS A 9 0.06 21.49 15.22
CA HIS A 9 1.22 22.39 15.34
C HIS A 9 2.40 21.76 16.09
N PHE A 10 2.17 20.76 16.95
CA PHE A 10 3.22 19.99 17.62
C PHE A 10 3.60 18.75 16.80
N SER A 11 2.65 18.12 16.12
CA SER A 11 2.94 16.94 15.30
C SER A 11 3.80 17.27 14.08
N ASN A 12 3.64 18.47 13.52
CA ASN A 12 4.37 18.92 12.33
C ASN A 12 5.73 19.56 12.65
N LEU A 13 6.19 19.52 13.90
CA LEU A 13 7.54 19.99 14.24
C LEU A 13 8.59 19.03 13.69
N GLU A 14 9.64 19.59 13.10
CA GLU A 14 10.67 18.83 12.36
C GLU A 14 11.34 17.76 13.22
N PHE A 15 11.54 18.02 14.51
CA PHE A 15 12.17 17.06 15.43
C PHE A 15 11.29 15.84 15.76
N ASN A 16 9.98 15.90 15.49
CA ASN A 16 9.07 14.77 15.68
C ASN A 16 8.89 13.94 14.41
N THR A 17 9.34 14.43 13.25
CA THR A 17 9.16 13.76 11.96
C THR A 17 10.45 13.02 11.60
N LEU A 18 10.40 11.69 11.62
CA LEU A 18 11.49 10.89 11.06
C LEU A 18 11.37 10.89 9.53
N PHE A 19 12.23 11.67 8.87
CA PHE A 19 12.29 11.70 7.40
C PHE A 19 13.01 10.45 6.89
N VAL A 20 12.25 9.50 6.36
CA VAL A 20 12.81 8.45 5.51
C VAL A 20 12.90 9.03 4.10
N GLY A 21 14.11 9.42 3.70
CA GLY A 21 14.37 9.97 2.37
C GLY A 21 14.10 8.92 1.29
N THR A 22 13.54 9.36 0.16
CA THR A 22 13.44 8.51 -1.04
C THR A 22 14.84 8.35 -1.64
N SER A 23 15.31 7.11 -1.77
CA SER A 23 16.54 6.81 -2.52
C SER A 23 16.27 6.90 -4.02
N ASN A 24 17.26 7.32 -4.80
CA ASN A 24 17.23 7.22 -6.26
C ASN A 24 17.42 5.77 -6.76
N ILE A 25 17.79 4.86 -5.86
CA ILE A 25 18.09 3.44 -6.14
C ILE A 25 17.02 2.53 -5.56
N ALA A 26 16.44 2.86 -4.41
CA ALA A 26 15.48 2.02 -3.70
C ALA A 26 14.11 2.70 -3.54
N SER A 27 13.05 1.96 -3.83
CA SER A 27 11.67 2.44 -3.69
C SER A 27 11.26 2.59 -2.22
N ALA A 28 10.17 3.33 -1.97
CA ALA A 28 9.62 3.48 -0.63
C ALA A 28 9.26 2.13 0.01
N LEU A 29 8.80 1.17 -0.80
CA LEU A 29 8.45 -0.17 -0.35
C LEU A 29 9.70 -0.96 0.07
N GLU A 30 10.78 -0.93 -0.72
CA GLU A 30 12.04 -1.62 -0.38
C GLU A 30 12.69 -1.08 0.90
N LEU A 31 12.66 0.24 1.08
CA LEU A 31 13.18 0.88 2.30
C LEU A 31 12.32 0.55 3.52
N PHE A 32 11.03 0.31 3.32
CA PHE A 32 10.10 -0.01 4.40
C PHE A 32 10.18 -1.47 4.85
N THR A 33 10.65 -2.40 4.03
CA THR A 33 10.76 -3.83 4.39
C THR A 33 11.41 -4.09 5.75
N PRO A 34 12.64 -3.61 6.05
CA PRO A 34 13.24 -3.82 7.38
C PRO A 34 12.47 -3.09 8.49
N VAL A 35 11.91 -1.91 8.21
CA VAL A 35 11.11 -1.14 9.16
C VAL A 35 9.84 -1.90 9.53
N ASN A 36 9.21 -2.59 8.57
CA ASN A 36 8.01 -3.39 8.78
C ASN A 36 8.27 -4.55 9.75
N GLU A 37 9.39 -5.26 9.58
CA GLU A 37 9.78 -6.35 10.48
C GLU A 37 10.00 -5.86 11.91
N GLU A 38 10.69 -4.73 12.07
CA GLU A 38 10.90 -4.10 13.39
C GLU A 38 9.59 -3.61 14.00
N LEU A 39 8.74 -2.93 13.23
CA LEU A 39 7.43 -2.46 13.70
C LEU A 39 6.55 -3.64 14.13
N ASN A 40 6.54 -4.73 13.38
CA ASN A 40 5.80 -5.94 13.71
C ASN A 40 6.33 -6.62 14.98
N LYS A 41 7.64 -6.65 15.17
CA LYS A 41 8.26 -7.15 16.40
C LYS A 41 7.88 -6.27 17.57
N LEU A 42 8.08 -4.96 17.48
CA LEU A 42 7.77 -4.01 18.54
C LEU A 42 6.28 -3.98 18.89
N SER A 43 5.38 -4.07 17.92
CA SER A 43 3.93 -4.12 18.17
C SER A 43 3.47 -5.42 18.83
N THR A 44 4.21 -6.52 18.65
CA THR A 44 3.88 -7.83 19.23
C THR A 44 4.54 -8.04 20.60
N THR A 45 5.82 -7.68 20.74
CA THR A 45 6.61 -7.96 21.95
C THR A 45 6.80 -6.75 22.86
N GLY A 46 6.65 -5.53 22.32
CA GLY A 46 7.04 -4.30 23.00
C GLY A 46 8.54 -4.19 23.24
N PHE A 47 8.91 -3.11 23.93
CA PHE A 47 10.25 -2.91 24.50
C PHE A 47 10.14 -2.24 25.87
N SER A 48 11.09 -2.54 26.77
CA SER A 48 11.14 -1.91 28.09
C SER A 48 11.73 -0.50 27.96
N ALA A 49 11.10 0.47 28.62
CA ALA A 49 11.58 1.83 28.75
C ALA A 49 11.34 2.32 30.17
N PHE A 50 12.25 3.13 30.71
CA PHE A 50 12.05 3.75 32.01
C PHE A 50 11.25 5.04 31.86
N ASP A 51 10.10 5.16 32.53
CA ASP A 51 9.32 6.40 32.55
C ASP A 51 9.70 7.23 33.79
N PHE A 52 10.38 8.34 33.54
CA PHE A 52 10.84 9.25 34.59
C PHE A 52 9.70 9.88 35.41
N SER A 53 8.49 10.00 34.85
CA SER A 53 7.37 10.64 35.54
C SER A 53 6.82 9.76 36.66
N ILE A 54 6.79 8.44 36.44
CA ILE A 54 6.28 7.45 37.40
C ILE A 54 7.41 6.68 38.12
N GLN A 55 8.67 6.85 37.69
CA GLN A 55 9.87 6.21 38.26
C GLN A 55 9.83 4.67 38.17
N GLU A 56 9.24 4.12 37.11
CA GLU A 56 9.09 2.69 36.89
C GLU A 56 9.48 2.28 35.47
N ASP A 57 9.88 1.01 35.31
CA ASP A 57 10.05 0.38 34.01
C ASP A 57 8.68 0.07 33.39
N VAL A 58 8.40 0.65 32.23
CA VAL A 58 7.18 0.44 31.46
C VAL A 58 7.44 -0.36 30.19
N LEU A 59 6.45 -1.15 29.78
CA LEU A 59 6.47 -1.83 28.50
C LEU A 59 5.77 -0.96 27.44
N VAL A 60 6.52 -0.53 26.44
CA VAL A 60 6.02 0.30 25.34
C VAL A 60 5.73 -0.58 24.13
N LEU A 61 4.48 -0.55 23.65
CA LEU A 61 4.04 -1.22 22.43
C LEU A 61 3.60 -0.20 21.39
N PRO A 62 4.43 0.08 20.35
CA PRO A 62 4.02 0.96 19.27
C PRO A 62 3.00 0.26 18.37
N VAL A 63 1.98 1.02 17.94
CA VAL A 63 0.99 0.58 16.95
C VAL A 63 0.99 1.57 15.78
N ALA A 64 1.05 1.06 14.56
CA ALA A 64 0.91 1.87 13.35
C ALA A 64 -0.58 2.19 13.13
N LEU A 65 -0.94 3.47 13.12
CA LEU A 65 -2.33 3.91 12.97
C LEU A 65 -2.63 4.48 11.59
N LEU A 66 -1.78 5.40 11.10
CA LEU A 66 -1.99 6.13 9.86
C LEU A 66 -0.65 6.33 9.15
N PHE A 67 -0.69 6.30 7.82
CA PHE A 67 0.45 6.65 6.97
C PHE A 67 0.21 8.01 6.32
N MET A 68 1.19 8.90 6.53
CA MET A 68 1.23 10.21 5.91
C MET A 68 2.23 10.17 4.77
N ALA A 69 1.76 10.36 3.55
CA ALA A 69 2.59 10.33 2.37
C ALA A 69 1.97 11.22 1.28
N ASP A 70 2.73 11.50 0.22
CA ASP A 70 2.20 12.20 -0.94
C ASP A 70 1.34 11.28 -1.83
N SER A 71 0.75 11.83 -2.88
CA SER A 71 -0.17 11.04 -3.73
C SER A 71 0.50 9.84 -4.40
N PRO A 72 1.70 9.96 -5.03
CA PRO A 72 2.46 8.81 -5.53
C PRO A 72 2.76 7.76 -4.46
N MET A 73 3.31 8.16 -3.32
CA MET A 73 3.71 7.24 -2.26
C MET A 73 2.50 6.55 -1.62
N HIS A 74 1.37 7.24 -1.42
CA HIS A 74 0.10 6.58 -1.03
C HIS A 74 -0.34 5.53 -2.06
N ALA A 75 -0.11 5.76 -3.36
CA ALA A 75 -0.47 4.79 -4.39
C ALA A 75 0.32 3.49 -4.20
N GLU A 76 1.63 3.63 -3.99
CA GLU A 76 2.55 2.50 -3.79
C GLU A 76 2.22 1.75 -2.50
N ILE A 77 2.10 2.46 -1.38
CA ILE A 77 1.81 1.87 -0.06
C ILE A 77 0.48 1.13 -0.07
N THR A 78 -0.56 1.68 -0.71
CA THR A 78 -1.89 1.05 -0.74
C THR A 78 -2.06 0.07 -1.90
N SER A 79 -1.02 -0.19 -2.69
CA SER A 79 -1.10 -0.97 -3.93
C SER A 79 -2.25 -0.50 -4.84
N THR A 80 -2.53 0.80 -4.87
CA THR A 80 -3.56 1.41 -5.73
C THR A 80 -2.94 2.09 -6.94
N MET A 81 -3.65 2.08 -8.05
CA MET A 81 -3.22 2.81 -9.24
C MET A 81 -3.21 4.33 -9.00
N SER A 82 -2.23 5.03 -9.59
CA SER A 82 -2.17 6.49 -9.51
C SER A 82 -3.45 7.13 -10.07
N PRO A 83 -4.06 8.11 -9.39
CA PRO A 83 -5.39 8.64 -9.74
C PRO A 83 -5.51 9.16 -11.17
N ASN A 84 -4.44 9.73 -11.72
CA ASN A 84 -4.42 10.27 -13.08
C ASN A 84 -4.69 9.18 -14.14
N ILE A 85 -4.06 8.01 -13.99
CA ILE A 85 -4.07 6.93 -14.99
C ILE A 85 -5.18 5.91 -14.71
N SER A 86 -5.51 5.67 -13.44
CA SER A 86 -6.47 4.65 -12.99
C SER A 86 -7.89 4.87 -13.52
N LEU A 87 -8.66 3.82 -13.80
CA LEU A 87 -10.12 3.94 -13.95
C LEU A 87 -10.86 3.96 -12.60
N GLN A 88 -10.16 3.59 -11.51
CA GLN A 88 -10.63 3.66 -10.13
C GLN A 88 -9.74 4.61 -9.31
N PRO A 89 -9.86 5.94 -9.52
CA PRO A 89 -8.99 6.91 -8.85
C PRO A 89 -9.33 7.13 -7.36
N CYS A 90 -10.54 6.76 -6.92
CA CYS A 90 -10.88 6.84 -5.51
C CYS A 90 -10.08 5.81 -4.71
N ARG A 91 -9.55 6.23 -3.55
CA ARG A 91 -8.81 5.35 -2.62
C ARG A 91 -9.65 4.90 -1.43
N ILE A 92 -10.78 5.57 -1.19
CA ILE A 92 -11.70 5.30 -0.08
C ILE A 92 -12.82 4.37 -0.54
N PHE A 93 -13.44 4.69 -1.69
CA PHE A 93 -14.55 3.95 -2.25
C PHE A 93 -14.11 3.05 -3.40
N ASN A 94 -14.80 1.93 -3.57
CA ASN A 94 -14.72 1.06 -4.73
C ASN A 94 -15.47 1.68 -5.94
N LEU A 95 -14.98 2.84 -6.40
CA LEU A 95 -15.63 3.64 -7.42
C LEU A 95 -14.86 3.61 -8.74
N LYS A 96 -15.45 2.98 -9.76
CA LYS A 96 -14.91 2.85 -11.12
C LYS A 96 -15.59 3.80 -12.10
N ALA A 97 -14.80 4.40 -12.98
CA ALA A 97 -15.26 5.06 -14.20
C ALA A 97 -15.00 4.15 -15.40
N ASP A 98 -15.89 4.09 -16.39
CA ASP A 98 -15.68 3.25 -17.58
C ASP A 98 -14.60 3.86 -18.47
N LYS A 99 -14.57 5.20 -18.55
CA LYS A 99 -13.56 5.95 -19.30
C LYS A 99 -12.96 7.08 -18.45
N LYS A 100 -11.69 7.43 -18.75
CA LYS A 100 -11.01 8.57 -18.10
C LYS A 100 -11.79 9.89 -18.19
N LYS A 101 -12.56 10.09 -19.27
CA LYS A 101 -13.39 11.29 -19.46
C LYS A 101 -14.56 11.36 -18.48
N GLU A 102 -15.09 10.23 -18.04
CA GLU A 102 -16.27 10.16 -17.17
C GLU A 102 -15.98 10.54 -15.72
N LYS A 103 -14.72 10.48 -15.30
CA LYS A 103 -14.28 10.98 -13.98
C LYS A 103 -14.67 12.44 -13.72
N LYS A 104 -14.89 13.22 -14.79
CA LYS A 104 -15.22 14.65 -14.74
C LYS A 104 -16.73 14.91 -14.71
N THR A 105 -17.55 13.87 -14.89
CA THR A 105 -19.01 14.00 -14.94
C THR A 105 -19.56 14.27 -13.54
N ALA A 106 -20.65 15.05 -13.46
CA ALA A 106 -21.32 15.34 -12.19
C ALA A 106 -21.68 14.05 -11.43
N VAL A 107 -22.22 13.05 -12.14
CA VAL A 107 -22.58 11.74 -11.59
C VAL A 107 -21.39 11.05 -10.90
N TYR A 108 -20.20 11.09 -11.51
CA TYR A 108 -19.01 10.50 -10.91
C TYR A 108 -18.55 11.30 -9.69
N VAL A 109 -18.49 12.64 -9.81
CA VAL A 109 -18.03 13.54 -8.75
C VAL A 109 -18.92 13.44 -7.51
N GLU A 110 -20.23 13.36 -7.67
CA GLU A 110 -21.16 13.18 -6.55
C GLU A 110 -20.94 11.86 -5.82
N LYS A 111 -20.83 10.75 -6.56
CA LYS A 111 -20.50 9.44 -5.97
C LYS A 111 -19.14 9.46 -5.26
N PHE A 112 -18.16 10.17 -5.82
CA PHE A 112 -16.85 10.36 -5.21
C PHE A 112 -16.93 11.13 -3.89
N LEU A 113 -17.82 12.12 -3.80
CA LEU A 113 -18.12 12.87 -2.58
C LEU A 113 -19.04 12.11 -1.61
N GLY A 114 -19.43 10.87 -1.91
CA GLY A 114 -20.36 10.09 -1.10
C GLY A 114 -21.78 10.68 -1.10
N ARG A 115 -22.19 11.29 -2.21
CA ARG A 115 -23.50 11.93 -2.38
C ARG A 115 -24.23 11.41 -3.63
N ASN A 116 -25.54 11.59 -3.64
CA ASN A 116 -26.36 11.41 -4.84
C ASN A 116 -26.62 12.75 -5.57
N LEU A 117 -27.30 12.70 -6.72
CA LEU A 117 -27.70 13.86 -7.54
C LEU A 117 -28.53 14.90 -6.79
N ASN A 118 -29.22 14.48 -5.72
CA ASN A 118 -30.03 15.36 -4.89
C ASN A 118 -29.24 15.93 -3.71
N GLY A 119 -27.93 15.64 -3.61
CA GLY A 119 -27.04 16.13 -2.56
C GLY A 119 -27.12 15.39 -1.23
N PHE A 120 -27.94 14.33 -1.12
CA PHE A 120 -28.02 13.50 0.09
C PHE A 120 -26.84 12.53 0.17
N LEU A 121 -26.45 12.18 1.40
CA LEU A 121 -25.45 11.15 1.64
C LEU A 121 -25.88 9.84 0.99
N PHE A 122 -24.97 9.26 0.22
CA PHE A 122 -25.16 8.00 -0.47
C PHE A 122 -23.98 7.09 -0.17
N GLN A 123 -24.27 5.89 0.33
CA GLN A 123 -23.23 4.96 0.74
C GLN A 123 -22.67 4.24 -0.49
N THR A 124 -21.55 4.74 -0.99
CA THR A 124 -20.70 4.02 -1.94
C THR A 124 -19.96 2.92 -1.18
N GLU A 125 -19.78 1.75 -1.81
CA GLU A 125 -19.00 0.65 -1.24
C GLU A 125 -17.58 1.11 -0.90
N LEU A 126 -17.13 0.84 0.32
CA LEU A 126 -15.78 1.15 0.76
C LEU A 126 -14.79 0.15 0.14
N ARG A 127 -13.60 0.62 -0.21
CA ARG A 127 -12.52 -0.27 -0.59
C ARG A 127 -12.06 -1.05 0.64
N SER A 128 -11.96 -2.36 0.48
CA SER A 128 -11.43 -3.26 1.50
C SER A 128 -9.93 -3.48 1.30
N TRP A 129 -9.17 -3.41 2.39
CA TRP A 129 -7.74 -3.73 2.38
C TRP A 129 -7.50 -5.20 2.02
N THR A 130 -8.27 -6.11 2.62
CA THR A 130 -8.23 -7.55 2.31
C THR A 130 -8.51 -7.79 0.82
N ALA A 131 -9.56 -7.18 0.27
CA ALA A 131 -9.87 -7.33 -1.15
C ALA A 131 -8.75 -6.78 -2.06
N THR A 132 -8.06 -5.72 -1.61
CA THR A 132 -6.90 -5.17 -2.34
C THR A 132 -5.75 -6.18 -2.36
N LYS A 133 -5.44 -6.80 -1.22
CA LYS A 133 -4.44 -7.87 -1.11
C LYS A 133 -4.79 -9.05 -2.02
N ASP A 134 -6.03 -9.56 -1.90
CA ASP A 134 -6.52 -10.69 -2.69
C ASP A 134 -6.44 -10.41 -4.20
N ASN A 135 -6.80 -9.20 -4.62
CA ASN A 135 -6.70 -8.79 -6.02
C ASN A 135 -5.25 -8.74 -6.52
N VAL A 136 -4.30 -8.31 -5.68
CA VAL A 136 -2.87 -8.34 -6.04
C VAL A 136 -2.38 -9.78 -6.16
N TYR A 137 -2.69 -10.65 -5.20
CA TYR A 137 -2.35 -12.08 -5.28
C TYR A 137 -2.99 -12.77 -6.48
N TYR A 138 -4.24 -12.43 -6.82
CA TYR A 138 -4.90 -12.92 -8.01
C TYR A 138 -4.11 -12.55 -9.28
N THR A 139 -3.63 -11.31 -9.39
CA THR A 139 -2.79 -10.93 -10.54
C THR A 139 -1.52 -11.77 -10.62
N TRP A 140 -0.89 -12.09 -9.48
CA TRP A 140 0.27 -13.00 -9.39
C TRP A 140 -0.05 -14.40 -9.88
N GLU A 141 -1.15 -14.99 -9.43
CA GLU A 141 -1.59 -16.32 -9.89
C GLU A 141 -1.77 -16.40 -11.40
N MET A 142 -2.29 -15.33 -12.02
CA MET A 142 -2.42 -15.29 -13.48
C MET A 142 -1.06 -15.44 -14.18
N ILE A 143 0.01 -14.87 -13.64
CA ILE A 143 1.36 -15.01 -14.21
C ILE A 143 1.87 -16.42 -14.06
N GLN A 144 1.68 -17.03 -12.88
CA GLN A 144 2.07 -18.40 -12.59
C GLN A 144 1.36 -19.40 -13.53
N ARG A 145 0.10 -19.11 -13.89
CA ARG A 145 -0.66 -19.86 -14.90
C ARG A 145 -0.26 -19.55 -16.36
N GLY A 146 0.75 -18.71 -16.57
CA GLY A 146 1.26 -18.39 -17.90
C GLY A 146 0.42 -17.38 -18.68
N ALA A 147 -0.46 -16.60 -18.03
CA ALA A 147 -1.30 -15.62 -18.72
C ALA A 147 -0.46 -14.60 -19.52
N PRO A 148 -0.95 -14.13 -20.68
CA PRO A 148 -0.27 -13.12 -21.48
C PRO A 148 -0.25 -11.75 -20.79
N LYS A 149 0.80 -10.96 -21.04
CA LYS A 149 1.03 -9.64 -20.43
C LYS A 149 -0.16 -8.68 -20.62
N THR A 150 -0.82 -8.73 -21.78
CA THR A 150 -2.00 -7.91 -22.10
C THR A 150 -3.19 -8.22 -21.19
N GLN A 151 -3.43 -9.51 -20.90
CA GLN A 151 -4.52 -9.94 -20.03
C GLN A 151 -4.24 -9.54 -18.58
N ILE A 152 -3.00 -9.72 -18.11
CA ILE A 152 -2.59 -9.29 -16.77
C ILE A 152 -2.79 -7.78 -16.60
N GLN A 153 -2.31 -6.98 -17.57
CA GLN A 153 -2.46 -5.51 -17.53
C GLN A 153 -3.93 -5.06 -17.55
N LYS A 154 -4.79 -5.79 -18.27
CA LYS A 154 -6.23 -5.55 -18.28
C LYS A 154 -6.82 -5.82 -16.89
N SER A 155 -6.51 -6.96 -16.26
CA SER A 155 -6.98 -7.29 -14.91
C SER A 155 -6.54 -6.27 -13.87
N ILE A 156 -5.27 -5.85 -13.87
CA ILE A 156 -4.74 -4.78 -13.02
C ILE A 156 -5.57 -3.49 -13.15
N THR A 157 -5.88 -3.10 -14.39
CA THR A 157 -6.65 -1.88 -14.67
C THR A 157 -8.11 -2.01 -14.21
N GLU A 158 -8.69 -3.18 -14.40
CA GLU A 158 -10.08 -3.47 -14.03
C GLU A 158 -10.28 -3.57 -12.53
N LEU A 159 -9.35 -4.20 -11.82
CA LEU A 159 -9.33 -4.35 -10.35
C LEU A 159 -8.84 -3.07 -9.65
N GLY A 160 -8.14 -2.18 -10.36
CA GLY A 160 -7.65 -0.90 -9.81
C GLY A 160 -6.45 -1.04 -8.88
N VAL A 161 -5.78 -2.19 -8.89
CA VAL A 161 -4.63 -2.51 -8.03
C VAL A 161 -3.32 -2.42 -8.81
N LYS A 162 -2.25 -2.00 -8.14
CA LYS A 162 -0.89 -2.01 -8.66
C LYS A 162 0.11 -2.03 -7.53
N ASP A 163 0.70 -3.20 -7.32
CA ASP A 163 1.88 -3.37 -6.49
C ASP A 163 3.14 -3.17 -7.35
N VAL A 164 3.95 -2.17 -7.01
CA VAL A 164 5.14 -1.80 -7.77
C VAL A 164 6.23 -2.87 -7.68
N LEU A 165 6.37 -3.55 -6.54
CA LEU A 165 7.37 -4.61 -6.37
C LEU A 165 7.01 -5.82 -7.22
N ASN A 166 5.77 -6.31 -7.08
CA ASN A 166 5.27 -7.40 -7.89
C ASN A 166 5.37 -7.08 -9.39
N GLN A 167 5.04 -5.86 -9.83
CA GLN A 167 5.22 -5.42 -11.23
C GLN A 167 6.67 -5.53 -11.73
N ALA A 168 7.64 -5.18 -10.89
CA ALA A 168 9.06 -5.33 -11.23
C ALA A 168 9.45 -6.81 -11.39
N VAL A 169 8.99 -7.66 -10.47
CA VAL A 169 9.18 -9.13 -10.54
C VAL A 169 8.56 -9.71 -11.82
N ILE A 170 7.32 -9.31 -12.14
CA ILE A 170 6.61 -9.73 -13.36
C ILE A 170 7.39 -9.39 -14.62
N LYS A 171 7.95 -8.18 -14.65
CA LYS A 171 8.75 -7.72 -15.79
C LYS A 171 9.97 -8.62 -15.99
N ILE A 172 10.70 -8.93 -14.91
CA ILE A 172 11.88 -9.81 -14.94
C ILE A 172 11.50 -11.22 -15.42
N LEU A 173 10.44 -11.81 -14.86
CA LEU A 173 9.98 -13.15 -15.24
C LEU A 173 9.54 -13.24 -16.70
N LYS A 174 8.90 -12.20 -17.24
CA LYS A 174 8.43 -12.17 -18.63
C LYS A 174 9.53 -11.85 -19.64
N GLU A 175 10.50 -11.00 -19.28
CA GLU A 175 11.65 -10.71 -20.15
C GLU A 175 12.56 -11.94 -20.25
N ASN A 176 12.65 -12.75 -19.20
CA ASN A 176 13.39 -14.01 -19.15
C ASN A 176 14.87 -13.88 -19.55
N GLN A 177 15.47 -12.72 -19.26
CA GLN A 177 16.86 -12.41 -19.63
C GLN A 177 17.85 -12.66 -18.49
N ASP A 178 17.45 -12.41 -17.24
CA ASP A 178 18.33 -12.54 -16.07
C ASP A 178 18.04 -13.83 -15.29
N THR A 179 18.72 -14.91 -15.69
CA THR A 179 18.56 -16.24 -15.07
C THR A 179 18.93 -16.27 -13.59
N LYS A 180 19.84 -15.40 -13.12
CA LYS A 180 20.22 -15.33 -11.71
C LYS A 180 19.10 -14.71 -10.87
N LEU A 181 18.49 -13.63 -11.35
CA LEU A 181 17.35 -13.02 -10.68
C LEU A 181 16.12 -13.93 -10.70
N ILE A 182 15.86 -14.61 -11.81
CA ILE A 182 14.76 -15.59 -11.90
C ILE A 182 14.95 -16.72 -10.90
N PHE A 183 16.16 -17.25 -10.75
CA PHE A 183 16.46 -18.26 -9.73
C PHE A 183 16.18 -17.73 -8.31
N LYS A 184 16.58 -16.49 -8.00
CA LYS A 184 16.27 -15.87 -6.70
C LYS A 184 14.78 -15.66 -6.48
N ILE A 185 14.04 -15.22 -7.49
CA ILE A 185 12.58 -15.04 -7.43
C ILE A 185 11.90 -16.38 -7.15
N ASN A 186 12.30 -17.45 -7.84
CA ASN A 186 11.75 -18.79 -7.61
C ASN A 186 12.07 -19.29 -6.19
N LYS A 187 13.28 -19.04 -5.70
CA LYS A 187 13.64 -19.34 -4.31
C LYS A 187 12.76 -18.59 -3.31
N PHE A 188 12.55 -17.29 -3.51
CA PHE A 188 11.64 -16.51 -2.67
C PHE A 188 10.20 -16.98 -2.76
N GLN A 189 9.74 -17.42 -3.93
CA GLN A 189 8.40 -17.98 -4.09
C GLN A 189 8.18 -19.23 -3.23
N GLU A 190 9.20 -20.06 -3.04
CA GLU A 190 9.12 -21.28 -2.21
C GLU A 190 9.29 -20.97 -0.71
N GLU A 191 10.27 -20.13 -0.36
CA GLU A 191 10.67 -19.93 1.03
C GLU A 191 9.94 -18.76 1.71
N LYS A 192 9.68 -17.68 0.96
CA LYS A 192 9.24 -16.38 1.50
C LYS A 192 8.46 -15.55 0.48
N ILE A 193 7.32 -16.09 0.03
CA ILE A 193 6.53 -15.47 -1.04
C ILE A 193 6.11 -14.02 -0.74
N GLN A 194 5.93 -13.68 0.53
CA GLN A 194 5.55 -12.34 1.00
C GLN A 194 6.57 -11.25 0.63
N GLU A 195 7.87 -11.58 0.52
CA GLU A 195 8.93 -10.64 0.14
C GLU A 195 8.84 -10.20 -1.34
N LEU A 196 8.03 -10.88 -2.15
CA LEU A 196 7.78 -10.51 -3.56
C LEU A 196 6.67 -9.46 -3.73
N PHE A 197 6.03 -9.07 -2.62
CA PHE A 197 4.89 -8.15 -2.61
C PHE A 197 5.16 -6.92 -1.76
N ASN A 198 4.23 -5.98 -1.83
CA ASN A 198 4.19 -4.83 -0.96
C ASN A 198 4.30 -5.23 0.54
N PRO A 199 5.35 -4.81 1.28
CA PRO A 199 5.60 -5.23 2.65
C PRO A 199 4.51 -4.76 3.63
N PHE A 200 3.76 -3.71 3.28
CA PHE A 200 2.63 -3.25 4.09
C PHE A 200 1.51 -4.29 4.19
N PHE A 201 1.49 -5.30 3.32
CA PHE A 201 0.53 -6.41 3.43
C PHE A 201 0.71 -7.24 4.69
N GLU A 202 1.94 -7.27 5.23
CA GLU A 202 2.34 -8.02 6.42
C GLU A 202 2.41 -7.15 7.68
N LEU A 203 2.14 -5.85 7.58
CA LEU A 203 2.13 -4.96 8.73
C LEU A 203 0.98 -5.33 9.67
N LYS A 204 1.30 -5.66 10.92
CA LYS A 204 0.34 -6.00 11.96
C LYS A 204 -0.31 -4.72 12.50
N GLY A 205 -1.64 -4.73 12.57
CA GLY A 205 -2.44 -3.59 13.05
C GLY A 205 -3.02 -2.71 11.94
N PHE A 206 -2.91 -3.11 10.67
CA PHE A 206 -3.46 -2.42 9.50
C PHE A 206 -4.38 -3.32 8.66
#